data_AF-A0A3T1B6K7-F1
#
_entry.id   AF-A0A3T1B6K7-F1
#
_cell.length_a   1.000
_cell.length_b   1.000
_cell.length_c   1.000
_cell.angle_alpha   90.00
_cell.angle_beta   90.00
_cell.angle_gamma   90.00
#
_symmetry.space_group_name_H-M   'P 1'
#
loop_
_entity.id
_entity.type
_entity.pdbx_description
1 polymer ?
#
loop_
_entity_poly.entity_id
_entity_poly.type
_entity_poly.pdbx_seq_one_letter_code
_entity_poly.pdbx_strand_id
1 'polypeptide(L)'
;MWADNAYTGLTDWACNHLDLTFKVVKKPPNQVGFKVLPRRWILERSLSWLMRARRNARDYERLTEHSEAHITWANITLMIRRITRADGRRAAVPKLFAA
;
A
#
# COMPACT_ATOMS: atom_id res chain seq x y z
N MET A 1 -1.92 11.46 1.44
CA MET A 1 -1.24 10.19 1.04
C MET A 1 -0.37 10.40 -0.22
N TRP A 2 0.39 9.41 -0.70
CA TRP A 2 1.17 9.50 -1.95
C TRP A 2 0.57 8.60 -3.02
N ALA A 3 0.62 9.03 -4.27
CA ALA A 3 0.16 8.27 -5.43
C ALA A 3 1.23 8.26 -6.52
N ASP A 4 1.19 7.25 -7.39
CA ASP A 4 2.04 7.23 -8.58
C ASP A 4 1.45 8.12 -9.70
N ASN A 5 2.20 8.24 -10.80
CA ASN A 5 1.84 9.09 -11.92
C ASN A 5 0.53 8.69 -12.63
N ALA A 6 0.10 7.42 -12.55
CA ALA A 6 -1.13 6.96 -13.18
C ALA A 6 -2.37 7.57 -12.52
N TYR A 7 -2.28 7.99 -11.25
CA TYR A 7 -3.38 8.58 -10.50
C TYR A 7 -3.51 10.10 -10.66
N THR A 8 -2.80 10.73 -11.60
CA THR A 8 -2.83 12.19 -11.78
C THR A 8 -4.26 12.72 -11.98
N GLY A 9 -5.08 12.04 -12.78
CA GLY A 9 -6.47 12.44 -13.06
C GLY A 9 -7.47 12.15 -11.94
N LEU A 10 -7.06 11.44 -10.88
CA LEU A 10 -7.95 11.06 -9.78
C LEU A 10 -7.86 12.02 -8.59
N THR A 11 -6.91 12.96 -8.61
CA THR A 11 -6.61 13.84 -7.45
C THR A 11 -7.82 14.70 -7.08
N ASP A 12 -8.42 15.36 -8.07
CA ASP A 12 -9.56 16.26 -7.85
C ASP A 12 -10.81 15.47 -7.45
N TRP A 13 -11.06 14.33 -8.11
CA TRP A 13 -12.18 13.47 -7.77
C TRP A 13 -12.09 12.95 -6.34
N ALA A 14 -10.92 12.47 -5.92
CA ALA A 14 -10.69 11.95 -4.58
C ALA A 14 -10.80 13.04 -3.50
N CYS A 15 -10.35 14.25 -3.80
CA CYS A 15 -10.52 15.39 -2.89
C CYS A 15 -12.00 15.72 -2.70
N ASN A 16 -12.80 15.70 -3.78
CA ASN A 16 -14.20 16.14 -3.75
C ASN A 16 -15.18 15.09 -3.24
N HIS A 17 -14.87 13.80 -3.37
CA HIS A 17 -15.81 12.71 -3.05
C HIS A 17 -15.38 11.84 -1.87
N LEU A 18 -14.09 11.82 -1.53
CA LEU A 18 -13.54 10.94 -0.49
C LEU A 18 -12.85 11.69 0.64
N ASP A 19 -12.78 13.03 0.59
CA ASP A 19 -11.98 13.87 1.50
C ASP A 19 -10.50 13.40 1.58
N LEU A 20 -9.97 12.87 0.48
CA LEU A 20 -8.61 12.34 0.40
C LEU A 20 -7.71 13.26 -0.41
N THR A 21 -6.70 13.83 0.26
CA THR A 21 -5.62 14.56 -0.42
C THR A 21 -4.43 13.65 -0.66
N PHE A 22 -3.97 13.56 -1.91
CA PHE A 22 -2.74 12.85 -2.24
C PHE A 22 -1.79 13.63 -3.14
N LYS A 23 -0.49 13.41 -2.91
CA LYS A 23 0.58 13.98 -3.72
C LYS A 23 1.05 12.94 -4.74
N VAL A 24 0.83 13.24 -6.01
CA VAL A 24 1.34 12.45 -7.13
C VAL A 24 2.85 12.64 -7.25
N VAL A 25 3.59 11.55 -7.16
CA VAL A 25 5.05 11.55 -7.37
C VAL A 25 5.31 11.25 -8.85
N LYS A 26 5.58 12.32 -9.62
CA LYS A 26 5.84 12.21 -11.06
C LYS A 26 7.25 11.67 -11.34
N LYS A 27 7.38 10.94 -12.46
CA LYS A 27 8.69 10.57 -13.01
C LYS A 27 9.39 11.85 -13.51
N PRO A 28 10.68 12.05 -13.25
CA PRO A 28 11.43 13.18 -13.80
C PRO A 28 11.38 13.18 -15.33
N PRO A 29 11.10 14.34 -15.97
CA PRO A 29 11.20 14.46 -17.42
C PRO A 29 12.66 14.18 -17.80
N ASN A 30 12.88 13.30 -18.78
CA ASN A 30 14.20 12.84 -19.25
C ASN A 30 14.89 11.73 -18.43
N GLN A 31 14.19 11.06 -17.50
CA GLN A 31 14.78 9.87 -16.85
C GLN A 31 14.83 8.68 -17.81
N VAL A 32 16.07 8.28 -18.14
CA VAL A 32 16.42 7.00 -18.77
C VAL A 32 16.63 5.93 -17.70
N GLY A 33 16.07 4.74 -17.91
CA GLY A 33 16.19 3.63 -16.95
C GLY A 33 15.34 3.75 -15.69
N PHE A 34 15.59 2.85 -14.73
CA PHE A 34 14.87 2.78 -13.46
C PHE A 34 15.47 3.76 -12.44
N LYS A 35 14.62 4.56 -11.80
CA LYS A 35 14.99 5.44 -10.68
C LYS A 35 13.99 5.22 -9.56
N VAL A 36 14.50 5.04 -8.35
CA VAL A 36 13.68 4.88 -7.16
C VAL A 36 12.92 6.18 -6.91
N LEU A 37 11.59 6.12 -7.00
CA LEU A 37 10.72 7.22 -6.63
C LEU A 37 10.48 7.20 -5.11
N PRO A 38 10.61 8.34 -4.42
CA PRO A 38 10.41 8.40 -2.99
C PRO A 38 8.99 7.97 -2.63
N ARG A 39 8.85 7.10 -1.62
CA ARG A 39 7.58 6.59 -1.06
C ARG A 39 6.71 5.74 -1.98
N ARG A 40 7.12 5.45 -3.22
CA ARG A 40 6.44 4.50 -4.13
C ARG A 40 6.32 3.10 -3.52
N TRP A 41 7.34 2.67 -2.78
CA TRP A 41 7.36 1.37 -2.11
C TRP A 41 6.16 1.16 -1.18
N ILE A 42 5.56 2.22 -0.63
CA ILE A 42 4.43 2.10 0.30
C ILE A 42 3.22 1.47 -0.40
N LEU A 43 2.91 1.93 -1.61
CA LEU A 43 1.82 1.39 -2.43
C LEU A 43 2.12 -0.05 -2.85
N GLU A 44 3.31 -0.28 -3.38
CA GLU A 44 3.75 -1.61 -3.82
C GLU A 44 3.71 -2.62 -2.66
N ARG A 45 4.07 -2.18 -1.45
CA ARG A 45 4.00 -2.99 -0.24
C ARG A 45 2.56 -3.31 0.16
N SER A 46 1.65 -2.33 0.10
CA SER A 46 0.23 -2.57 0.37
C SER A 46 -0.37 -3.55 -0.65
N LEU A 47 -0.07 -3.37 -1.94
CA LEU A 47 -0.46 -4.31 -3.00
C LEU A 47 0.14 -5.71 -2.76
N SER A 48 1.41 -5.79 -2.35
CA SER A 48 2.05 -7.06 -2.00
C SER A 48 1.35 -7.77 -0.84
N TRP A 49 0.80 -7.03 0.14
CA TRP A 49 0.02 -7.65 1.22
C TRP A 49 -1.32 -8.18 0.73
N LEU A 50 -2.00 -7.46 -0.18
CA LEU A 50 -3.23 -7.92 -0.81
C LEU A 50 -2.99 -9.17 -1.65
N MET A 51 -1.96 -9.18 -2.50
CA MET A 51 -1.61 -10.35 -3.32
C MET A 51 -1.18 -11.56 -2.48
N ARG A 52 -0.62 -11.35 -1.27
CA ARG A 52 -0.31 -12.44 -0.34
C ARG A 52 -1.56 -13.14 0.18
N ALA A 53 -2.71 -12.46 0.22
CA ALA A 53 -4.00 -13.14 0.38
C ALA A 53 -4.35 -13.78 -0.98
N ARG A 54 -3.99 -15.06 -1.15
CA ARG A 54 -4.07 -15.80 -2.43
C ARG A 54 -5.38 -15.64 -3.20
N ARG A 55 -6.50 -15.41 -2.50
CA ARG A 55 -7.80 -15.23 -3.14
C ARG A 55 -7.94 -13.87 -3.87
N ASN A 56 -7.18 -12.84 -3.50
CA ASN A 56 -7.07 -11.56 -4.24
C ASN A 56 -6.08 -11.63 -5.42
N ALA A 57 -5.37 -12.74 -5.64
CA ALA A 57 -4.39 -12.81 -6.72
C ALA A 57 -5.03 -12.79 -8.12
N ARG A 58 -6.32 -13.10 -8.19
CA ARG A 58 -7.10 -13.08 -9.43
C ARG A 58 -8.54 -12.74 -9.12
N ASP A 59 -9.15 -11.91 -9.95
CA ASP A 59 -10.56 -11.55 -9.82
C ASP A 59 -11.42 -12.73 -10.27
N TYR A 60 -11.88 -13.51 -9.29
CA TYR A 60 -12.84 -14.60 -9.49
C TYR A 60 -14.28 -14.16 -9.25
N GLU A 61 -14.48 -12.97 -8.68
CA GLU A 61 -15.79 -12.50 -8.29
C GLU A 61 -16.53 -11.89 -9.48
N ARG A 62 -17.84 -12.16 -9.57
CA ARG A 62 -18.70 -11.57 -10.61
C ARG A 62 -19.14 -10.15 -10.28
N LEU A 63 -19.29 -9.84 -8.99
CA LEU A 63 -19.71 -8.54 -8.49
C LEU A 63 -18.55 -7.84 -7.81
N THR A 64 -18.46 -6.52 -8.01
CA THR A 64 -17.44 -5.66 -7.39
C THR A 64 -17.50 -5.71 -5.87
N GLU A 65 -18.71 -5.79 -5.31
CA GLU A 65 -18.98 -5.85 -3.86
C GLU A 65 -18.26 -7.03 -3.18
N HIS A 66 -18.15 -8.17 -3.86
CA HIS A 66 -17.45 -9.34 -3.33
C HIS A 66 -15.93 -9.15 -3.32
N SER A 67 -15.38 -8.50 -4.37
CA SER A 67 -13.96 -8.17 -4.41
C SER A 67 -13.61 -7.15 -3.31
N GLU A 68 -14.44 -6.13 -3.13
CA GLU A 68 -14.32 -5.15 -2.05
C GLU A 68 -14.35 -5.78 -0.66
N ALA A 69 -15.28 -6.72 -0.42
CA ALA A 69 -15.35 -7.46 0.83
C ALA A 69 -14.07 -8.28 1.08
N HIS A 70 -13.51 -8.90 0.04
CA HIS A 70 -12.30 -9.70 0.17
C HIS A 70 -11.03 -8.87 0.41
N ILE A 71 -10.92 -7.70 -0.23
CA ILE A 71 -9.87 -6.70 0.06
C ILE A 71 -9.97 -6.22 1.51
N THR A 72 -11.18 -5.91 1.97
CA THR A 72 -11.45 -5.47 3.34
C THR A 72 -11.04 -6.54 4.36
N TRP A 73 -11.43 -7.80 4.12
CA TRP A 73 -11.05 -8.94 4.95
C TRP A 73 -9.53 -9.11 5.04
N ALA A 74 -8.82 -9.01 3.90
CA ALA A 74 -7.37 -9.13 3.86
C ALA A 74 -6.68 -8.05 4.71
N ASN A 75 -7.17 -6.81 4.65
CA ASN A 75 -6.68 -5.71 5.46
C ASN A 75 -6.97 -5.91 6.96
N ILE A 76 -8.18 -6.31 7.34
CA ILE A 76 -8.54 -6.62 8.73
C ILE A 76 -7.61 -7.70 9.29
N THR A 77 -7.47 -8.81 8.56
CA THR A 77 -6.60 -9.92 8.96
C THR A 77 -5.14 -9.48 9.14
N LEU A 78 -4.65 -8.62 8.25
CA LEU A 78 -3.30 -8.05 8.34
C LEU A 78 -3.14 -7.17 9.58
N MET A 79 -4.12 -6.32 9.88
CA MET A 79 -4.08 -5.41 11.04
C MET A 79 -4.17 -6.18 12.35
N ILE A 80 -5.07 -7.17 12.45
CA ILE A 80 -5.17 -8.05 13.62
C ILE A 80 -3.81 -8.72 13.87
N ARG A 81 -3.18 -9.32 12.84
CA ARG A 81 -1.86 -9.96 12.97
C ARG A 81 -0.75 -9.01 13.38
N ARG A 82 -0.86 -7.71 13.10
CA ARG A 82 0.13 -6.72 13.55
C ARG A 82 -0.06 -6.35 15.00
N ILE A 83 -1.31 -6.23 15.44
CA ILE A 83 -1.66 -5.91 16.82
C ILE A 83 -1.33 -7.09 17.74
N THR A 84 -1.63 -8.33 17.31
CA THR A 84 -1.44 -9.53 18.13
C THR A 84 -0.04 -10.12 18.06
N ARG A 85 0.79 -9.71 17.10
CA ARG A 85 2.20 -10.09 17.11
C ARG A 85 2.89 -9.36 18.26
N ALA A 86 3.16 -10.11 19.34
CA ALA A 86 4.15 -9.70 20.32
C ALA A 86 5.41 -9.22 19.59
N ASP A 87 5.97 -8.12 20.06
CA ASP A 87 7.00 -7.34 19.39
C ASP A 87 8.39 -8.02 19.45
N GLY A 88 8.46 -9.29 19.05
CA GLY A 88 9.68 -10.09 19.01
C GLY A 88 10.72 -9.54 18.03
N ARG A 89 10.37 -8.55 17.20
CA ARG A 89 11.32 -7.84 16.33
C ARG A 89 11.98 -6.65 17.02
N ARG A 90 11.30 -5.92 17.92
CA ARG A 90 11.97 -4.90 18.74
C ARG A 90 12.82 -5.52 19.85
N ALA A 91 12.45 -6.69 20.36
CA ALA A 91 13.25 -7.40 21.38
C ALA A 91 14.60 -7.94 20.84
N ALA A 92 14.72 -8.14 19.52
CA ALA A 92 15.89 -8.76 18.89
C ALA A 92 16.91 -7.77 18.31
N VAL A 93 16.72 -6.45 18.46
CA VAL A 93 17.72 -5.45 18.05
C VAL A 93 18.78 -5.39 19.15
N PRO A 94 20.03 -5.86 18.93
CA PRO A 94 21.08 -5.70 19.92
C PRO A 94 21.37 -4.21 20.09
N LYS A 95 21.57 -3.75 21.32
CA LYS A 95 21.95 -2.37 21.68
C LYS A 95 23.38 -2.01 21.23
N LEU A 96 23.75 -2.25 19.97
CA LEU A 96 25.12 -2.08 19.47
C LEU A 96 25.45 -0.64 19.01
N PHE A 97 24.54 0.32 19.15
CA PHE A 97 24.78 1.71 18.75
C PHE A 97 24.35 2.75 19.80
N ALA A 98 24.45 2.39 21.09
CA ALA A 98 24.35 3.36 22.17
C ALA A 98 25.74 3.59 22.77
N ALA A 99 26.53 4.46 22.12
CA ALA A 99 27.73 5.10 22.64
C ALA A 99 27.86 6.47 21.98
#